data_AF-A0AAE0KYS1-F1
#
_entry.id   AF-A0AAE0KYS1-F1
#
_cell.length_a   1.000
_cell.length_b   1.000
_cell.length_c   1.000
_cell.angle_alpha   90.00
_cell.angle_beta   90.00
_cell.angle_gamma   90.00
#
_symmetry.space_group_name_H-M   'P 1'
#
loop_
_entity.id
_entity.type
_entity.pdbx_description
1 polymer ?
#
loop_
_entity_poly.entity_id
_entity_poly.type
_entity_poly.pdbx_seq_one_letter_code
_entity_poly.pdbx_strand_id
1 'polypeptide(L)'
;PCGRLQCDILQSLDMPAVLIGDGRLGGISATITAYESLRARGYDVPIIAICDGSLDNANAVQVALDHAKAPTSVVRFPELPAADDPGMFDDSVRRVTTWCSIPEAQAAFRKVLNLLKEHAKA
;
A
#
# COMPACT_ATOMS: atom_id res chain seq x y z
N PRO A 1 24.25 -1.96 -4.83
CA PRO A 1 23.36 -0.80 -5.09
C PRO A 1 24.16 0.42 -5.58
N CYS A 2 23.69 1.13 -6.61
CA CYS A 2 24.41 2.24 -7.27
C CYS A 2 24.22 3.63 -6.63
N GLY A 3 23.65 3.70 -5.42
CA GLY A 3 23.48 4.96 -4.67
C GLY A 3 22.36 5.89 -5.17
N ARG A 4 21.73 5.60 -6.32
CA ARG A 4 20.53 6.30 -6.78
C ARG A 4 19.30 5.86 -6.00
N LEU A 5 18.33 6.77 -5.85
CA LEU A 5 17.03 6.42 -5.27
C LEU A 5 16.35 5.38 -6.16
N GLN A 6 15.67 4.42 -5.54
CA GLN A 6 14.96 3.36 -6.27
C GLN A 6 13.88 3.95 -7.20
N CYS A 7 13.23 5.02 -6.76
CA CYS A 7 12.22 5.71 -7.55
C CYS A 7 12.81 6.34 -8.82
N ASP A 8 14.05 6.80 -8.81
CA ASP A 8 14.62 7.41 -10.02
C ASP A 8 14.97 6.33 -11.08
N ILE A 9 15.23 5.11 -10.63
CA ILE A 9 15.51 3.97 -11.52
C ILE A 9 14.20 3.41 -12.09
N LEU A 10 13.18 3.27 -11.24
CA LEU A 10 11.92 2.64 -11.63
C LEU A 10 11.02 3.58 -12.44
N GLN A 11 11.24 4.89 -12.39
CA GLN A 11 10.47 5.86 -13.19
C GLN A 11 10.52 5.55 -14.69
N SER A 12 11.65 5.01 -15.19
CA SER A 12 11.80 4.67 -16.61
C SER A 12 10.83 3.59 -17.10
N LEU A 13 10.17 2.87 -16.19
CA LEU A 13 9.23 1.81 -16.55
C LEU A 13 7.82 2.35 -16.87
N ASP A 14 7.50 3.58 -16.48
CA ASP A 14 6.21 4.26 -16.72
C ASP A 14 4.99 3.38 -16.39
N MET A 15 5.11 2.57 -15.34
CA MET A 15 4.06 1.66 -14.88
C MET A 15 3.30 2.26 -13.70
N PRO A 16 1.99 1.98 -13.59
CA PRO A 16 1.22 2.37 -12.42
C PRO A 16 1.80 1.70 -11.17
N ALA A 17 1.99 2.48 -10.11
CA ALA A 17 2.56 2.03 -8.86
C ALA A 17 1.49 1.90 -7.78
N VAL A 18 1.52 0.81 -7.02
CA VAL A 18 0.73 0.67 -5.79
C VAL A 18 1.61 1.06 -4.61
N LEU A 19 1.20 2.07 -3.86
CA LEU A 19 1.91 2.50 -2.65
C LEU A 19 1.43 1.68 -1.45
N ILE A 20 2.35 1.08 -0.71
CA ILE A 20 2.04 0.43 0.56
C ILE A 20 2.22 1.46 1.68
N GLY A 21 1.13 1.83 2.34
CA GLY A 21 1.13 2.76 3.47
C GLY A 21 1.26 2.07 4.83
N ASP A 22 1.40 2.89 5.88
CA ASP A 22 1.63 2.42 7.24
C ASP A 22 0.37 2.58 8.12
N GLY A 23 -0.07 1.47 8.72
CA GLY A 23 -1.21 1.42 9.64
C GLY A 23 -0.88 1.76 11.10
N ARG A 24 0.38 2.06 11.44
CA ARG A 24 0.81 2.40 12.80
C ARG A 24 0.56 3.88 13.14
N LEU A 25 0.72 4.24 14.41
CA LEU A 25 0.65 5.64 14.83
C LEU A 25 1.71 6.49 14.11
N GLY A 26 1.29 7.60 13.51
CA GLY A 26 2.14 8.43 12.65
C GLY A 26 2.22 7.96 11.18
N GLY A 27 1.59 6.82 10.85
CA GLY A 27 1.59 6.27 9.50
C GLY A 27 0.80 7.09 8.48
N ILE A 28 -0.19 7.88 8.92
CA ILE A 28 -0.98 8.75 8.04
C ILE A 28 -0.09 9.78 7.34
N SER A 29 0.66 10.57 8.11
CA SER A 29 1.54 11.60 7.53
C SER A 29 2.65 10.99 6.69
N ALA A 30 3.25 9.88 7.14
CA ALA A 30 4.27 9.16 6.39
C ALA A 30 3.73 8.69 5.03
N THR A 31 2.52 8.12 5.00
CA THR A 31 1.89 7.63 3.76
C THR A 31 1.56 8.78 2.81
N ILE A 32 1.01 9.89 3.31
CA ILE A 32 0.70 11.07 2.50
C ILE A 32 1.97 11.68 1.92
N THR A 33 3.02 11.88 2.73
CA THR A 33 4.29 12.42 2.25
C THR A 33 4.96 11.50 1.22
N ALA A 34 4.87 10.17 1.39
CA ALA A 34 5.36 9.23 0.40
C ALA A 34 4.57 9.34 -0.92
N TYR A 35 3.25 9.45 -0.85
CA TYR A 35 2.38 9.66 -2.01
C TYR A 35 2.74 10.94 -2.78
N GLU A 36 2.84 12.07 -2.09
CA GLU A 36 3.21 13.36 -2.69
C GLU A 36 4.60 13.32 -3.32
N SER A 37 5.55 12.64 -2.65
CA SER A 37 6.91 12.47 -3.15
C SER A 37 6.98 11.65 -4.44
N LEU A 38 6.17 10.60 -4.56
CA LEU A 38 6.08 9.80 -5.78
C LEU A 38 5.42 10.61 -6.90
N ARG A 39 4.29 11.26 -6.62
CA ARG A 39 3.57 12.07 -7.61
C ARG A 39 4.42 13.23 -8.13
N ALA A 40 5.18 13.90 -7.27
CA ALA A 40 6.11 14.96 -7.65
C ALA A 40 7.21 14.49 -8.63
N ARG A 41 7.52 13.19 -8.62
CA ARG A 41 8.46 12.55 -9.53
C ARG A 41 7.79 12.00 -10.79
N GLY A 42 6.50 12.29 -11.01
CA GLY A 42 5.76 11.84 -12.18
C GLY A 42 5.26 10.40 -12.09
N TYR A 43 5.27 9.78 -10.90
CA TYR A 43 4.63 8.48 -10.73
C TYR A 43 3.12 8.60 -10.76
N ASP A 44 2.51 7.68 -11.49
CA ASP A 44 1.09 7.41 -11.42
C ASP A 44 0.81 6.39 -10.31
N VAL A 45 0.10 6.82 -9.28
CA VAL A 45 -0.21 6.03 -8.08
C VAL A 45 -1.73 5.91 -7.94
N PRO A 46 -2.37 4.95 -8.62
CA PRO A 46 -3.82 4.81 -8.57
C PRO A 46 -4.33 4.25 -7.24
N ILE A 47 -3.48 3.53 -6.49
CA ILE A 47 -3.90 2.79 -5.30
C ILE A 47 -2.89 2.96 -4.17
N ILE A 48 -3.41 3.18 -2.95
CA ILE A 48 -2.67 3.05 -1.70
C ILE A 48 -3.24 1.86 -0.92
N ALA A 49 -2.42 0.89 -0.56
CA ALA A 49 -2.80 -0.26 0.27
C ALA A 49 -2.27 -0.09 1.70
N ILE A 50 -3.13 -0.22 2.70
CA ILE A 50 -2.74 -0.04 4.11
C ILE A 50 -3.22 -1.26 4.91
N CYS A 51 -2.30 -1.95 5.58
CA CYS A 51 -2.65 -2.96 6.59
C CYS A 51 -2.99 -2.21 7.87
N ASP A 52 -4.27 -2.14 8.21
CA ASP A 52 -4.76 -1.25 9.26
C ASP A 52 -5.45 -2.05 10.37
N GLY A 53 -4.94 -1.89 11.59
CA GLY A 53 -5.51 -2.48 12.80
C GLY A 53 -6.64 -1.60 13.34
N SER A 54 -6.48 -1.09 14.55
CA SER A 54 -7.51 -0.35 15.27
C SER A 54 -7.53 1.16 15.04
N LEU A 55 -6.58 1.73 14.28
CA LEU A 55 -6.36 3.17 14.21
C LEU A 55 -7.12 3.87 13.07
N ASP A 56 -7.72 3.11 12.15
CA ASP A 56 -8.51 3.62 11.02
C ASP A 56 -7.73 4.61 10.12
N ASN A 57 -6.41 4.42 10.03
CA ASN A 57 -5.52 5.20 9.19
C ASN A 57 -5.96 5.18 7.72
N ALA A 58 -6.49 4.06 7.23
CA ALA A 58 -6.91 3.94 5.83
C ALA A 58 -7.99 4.96 5.45
N ASN A 59 -8.95 5.17 6.34
CA ASN A 59 -10.00 6.15 6.16
C ASN A 59 -9.46 7.59 6.25
N ALA A 60 -8.62 7.87 7.23
CA ALA A 60 -8.00 9.19 7.38
C ALA A 60 -7.17 9.59 6.15
N VAL A 61 -6.42 8.65 5.57
CA VAL A 61 -5.67 8.88 4.32
C VAL A 61 -6.63 9.10 3.15
N GLN A 62 -7.71 8.33 3.02
CA GLN A 62 -8.70 8.54 1.95
C GLN A 62 -9.32 9.94 2.03
N VAL A 63 -9.75 10.38 3.21
CA VAL A 63 -10.32 11.73 3.42
C VAL A 63 -9.33 12.82 3.01
N ALA A 64 -8.05 12.67 3.36
CA ALA A 64 -7.02 13.64 2.97
C ALA A 64 -6.82 13.70 1.44
N LEU A 65 -6.83 12.54 0.76
CA LEU A 65 -6.75 12.46 -0.70
C LEU A 65 -7.98 13.06 -1.38
N ASP A 66 -9.17 12.82 -0.85
CA ASP A 66 -10.43 13.35 -1.37
C ASP A 66 -10.45 14.89 -1.27
N HIS A 67 -9.99 15.45 -0.15
CA HIS A 67 -9.82 16.90 0.01
C HIS A 67 -8.84 17.49 -1.00
N ALA A 68 -7.76 16.76 -1.30
CA ALA A 68 -6.79 17.12 -2.33
C ALA A 68 -7.27 16.84 -3.76
N LYS A 69 -8.45 16.22 -3.94
CA LYS A 69 -9.00 15.76 -5.23
C LYS A 69 -8.03 14.85 -5.98
N ALA A 70 -7.29 14.04 -5.24
CA ALA A 70 -6.39 13.05 -5.82
C ALA A 70 -7.21 11.89 -6.44
N PRO A 71 -6.87 11.41 -7.65
CA PRO A 71 -7.58 10.30 -8.30
C PRO A 71 -7.20 8.92 -7.72
N THR A 72 -6.73 8.88 -6.48
CA THR A 72 -6.12 7.70 -5.85
C THR A 72 -7.08 7.07 -4.84
N SER A 73 -7.24 5.76 -4.92
CA SER A 73 -8.11 4.99 -4.00
C SER A 73 -7.31 4.29 -2.92
N VAL A 74 -7.79 4.32 -1.68
CA VAL A 74 -7.20 3.60 -0.55
C VAL A 74 -7.91 2.27 -0.34
N VAL A 75 -7.13 1.19 -0.21
CA VAL A 75 -7.61 -0.15 0.10
C VAL A 75 -7.07 -0.58 1.46
N ARG A 76 -8.00 -0.87 2.37
CA ARG A 76 -7.70 -1.42 3.68
C ARG A 76 -7.48 -2.94 3.58
N PHE A 77 -6.38 -3.39 4.16
CA PHE A 77 -6.08 -4.78 4.42
C PHE A 77 -6.23 -5.06 5.93
N PRO A 78 -6.56 -6.30 6.32
CA PRO A 78 -6.54 -6.69 7.73
C PRO A 78 -5.14 -6.52 8.33
N GLU A 79 -5.06 -6.41 9.65
CA GLU A 79 -3.79 -6.28 10.35
C GLU A 79 -2.87 -7.49 10.07
N LEU A 80 -1.58 -7.22 9.94
CA LEU A 80 -0.58 -8.27 9.75
C LEU A 80 -0.38 -9.05 11.05
N PRO A 81 -0.13 -10.37 10.99
CA PRO A 81 0.12 -11.16 12.18
C PRO A 81 1.43 -10.71 12.85
N ALA A 82 1.40 -10.42 14.17
CA ALA A 82 2.50 -9.84 14.93
C ALA A 82 3.78 -10.69 14.92
N ALA A 83 4.88 -10.23 14.32
CA ALA A 83 6.11 -11.02 14.18
C ALA A 83 6.60 -11.59 15.53
N ASP A 84 6.81 -12.91 15.60
CA ASP A 84 7.47 -13.57 16.73
C ASP A 84 9.00 -13.64 16.51
N ASP A 85 9.72 -14.03 17.57
CA ASP A 85 11.18 -14.03 17.72
C ASP A 85 11.93 -14.45 16.42
N PRO A 86 12.87 -13.64 15.89
CA PRO A 86 13.53 -13.79 14.58
C PRO A 86 14.27 -15.12 14.29
N GLY A 87 14.26 -16.09 15.19
CA GLY A 87 14.98 -17.36 15.06
C GLY A 87 14.36 -18.40 14.12
N MET A 88 13.13 -18.23 13.63
CA MET A 88 12.41 -19.29 12.91
C MET A 88 11.74 -18.82 11.60
N PHE A 89 12.52 -18.85 10.51
CA PHE A 89 12.10 -18.39 9.17
C PHE A 89 10.89 -19.15 8.58
N ASP A 90 10.73 -20.45 8.88
CA ASP A 90 9.61 -21.28 8.37
C ASP A 90 8.25 -20.81 8.89
N ASP A 91 8.22 -20.33 10.14
CA ASP A 91 6.98 -19.90 10.78
C ASP A 91 6.47 -18.58 10.16
N SER A 92 7.38 -17.68 9.79
CA SER A 92 7.05 -16.41 9.13
C SER A 92 6.34 -16.63 7.77
N VAL A 93 6.81 -17.57 6.95
CA VAL A 93 6.18 -17.86 5.64
C VAL A 93 4.79 -18.46 5.84
N ARG A 94 4.65 -19.46 6.72
CA ARG A 94 3.35 -20.08 7.03
C ARG A 94 2.32 -19.06 7.49
N ARG A 95 2.72 -18.11 8.33
CA ARG A 95 1.84 -17.06 8.85
C ARG A 95 1.34 -16.14 7.74
N VAL A 96 2.23 -15.67 6.87
CA VAL A 96 1.83 -14.84 5.72
C VAL A 96 0.92 -15.63 4.79
N THR A 97 1.21 -16.91 4.52
CA THR A 97 0.32 -17.73 3.67
C THR A 97 -1.07 -17.94 4.30
N THR A 98 -1.13 -18.10 5.61
CA THR A 98 -2.38 -18.23 6.36
C THR A 98 -3.16 -16.91 6.31
N TRP A 99 -2.48 -15.79 6.54
CA TRP A 99 -3.06 -14.44 6.44
C TRP A 99 -3.61 -14.14 5.04
N CYS A 100 -2.86 -14.48 3.99
CA CYS A 100 -3.30 -14.35 2.60
C CYS A 100 -4.52 -15.22 2.27
N SER A 101 -4.77 -16.27 3.06
CA SER A 101 -5.91 -17.17 2.91
C SER A 101 -7.17 -16.67 3.64
N ILE A 102 -7.07 -15.62 4.47
CA ILE A 102 -8.22 -15.03 5.16
C ILE A 102 -9.16 -14.38 4.13
N PRO A 103 -10.49 -14.59 4.23
CA PRO A 103 -11.46 -14.03 3.28
C PRO A 103 -11.37 -12.51 3.09
N GLU A 104 -11.09 -11.79 4.19
CA GLU A 104 -10.92 -10.34 4.22
C GLU A 104 -9.69 -9.88 3.41
N ALA A 105 -8.54 -10.53 3.61
CA ALA A 105 -7.33 -10.25 2.83
C ALA A 105 -7.56 -10.56 1.35
N GLN A 106 -8.18 -11.70 1.03
CA GLN A 106 -8.53 -12.05 -0.36
C GLN A 106 -9.52 -11.07 -1.00
N ALA A 107 -10.47 -10.54 -0.23
CA ALA A 107 -11.39 -9.50 -0.71
C ALA A 107 -10.64 -8.20 -1.03
N ALA A 108 -9.73 -7.77 -0.15
CA ALA A 108 -8.87 -6.60 -0.37
C ALA A 108 -7.97 -6.77 -1.62
N PHE A 109 -7.32 -7.93 -1.78
CA PHE A 109 -6.53 -8.23 -2.99
C PHE A 109 -7.38 -8.17 -4.27
N ARG A 110 -8.58 -8.76 -4.25
CA ARG A 110 -9.51 -8.68 -5.39
C ARG A 110 -9.91 -7.24 -5.70
N LYS A 111 -10.14 -6.42 -4.68
CA LYS A 111 -10.43 -4.99 -4.84
C LYS A 111 -9.26 -4.25 -5.52
N VAL A 112 -8.03 -4.48 -5.07
CA VAL A 112 -6.82 -3.90 -5.71
C VAL A 112 -6.72 -4.32 -7.17
N LEU A 113 -6.89 -5.61 -7.46
CA LEU A 113 -6.81 -6.13 -8.83
C LEU A 113 -7.88 -5.55 -9.75
N ASN A 114 -9.10 -5.33 -9.25
CA ASN A 114 -10.17 -4.72 -10.03
C ASN A 114 -9.88 -3.24 -10.32
N LEU A 115 -9.43 -2.48 -9.31
CA LEU A 115 -9.04 -1.08 -9.49
C LEU A 115 -7.88 -0.92 -10.48
N LEU A 116 -6.88 -1.80 -10.43
CA LEU A 116 -5.78 -1.79 -11.41
C LEU A 116 -6.27 -2.09 -12.83
N LYS A 117 -7.22 -3.02 -12.99
CA LYS A 117 -7.81 -3.34 -14.30
C LYS A 117 -8.67 -2.20 -14.85
N GLU A 118 -9.34 -1.45 -13.98
CA GLU A 118 -10.10 -0.26 -14.37
C GLU A 118 -9.16 0.86 -14.80
N HIS A 119 -8.10 1.09 -14.03
CA HIS A 119 -7.08 2.09 -14.35
C HIS A 119 -6.34 1.79 -15.65
N ALA A 120 -5.99 0.52 -15.90
CA ALA A 120 -5.33 0.11 -17.15
C ALA A 120 -6.21 0.23 -18.41
N LYS A 121 -7.51 0.49 -18.27
CA LYS A 121 -8.44 0.71 -19.38
C LYS A 121 -8.72 2.20 -19.65
N ALA A 122 -8.37 3.08 -18.71
CA ALA A 122 -8.54 4.53 -18.82
C ALA A 122 -7.41 5.14 -19.67
#